data_AF-A0A842NYZ8-F1
#
_entry.id   AF-A0A842NYZ8-F1
#
_cell.length_a   1.000
_cell.length_b   1.000
_cell.length_c   1.000
_cell.angle_alpha   90.00
_cell.angle_beta   90.00
_cell.angle_gamma   90.00
#
_symmetry.space_group_name_H-M   'P 1'
#
loop_
_entity.id
_entity.type
_entity.pdbx_description
1 polymer ?
#
loop_
_entity_poly.entity_id
_entity_poly.type
_entity_poly.pdbx_seq_one_letter_code
_entity_poly.pdbx_strand_id
1 'polypeptide(L)'
;MNKKQVLQENREYIIEEYKNGKDTVWLGKKFGVSNAYIYLFLRDECKIKMRVVQKFYSVKDKIMELYEGGAKSYNQIAKQIGVSNTTCMKYCKKLGIDFSHNDCQREVTLVSQLDEIVKDYESGMGCTKLSKKYDASEASINMFLRRHGIEAKYLKQYDIPHTFFDNIDCEEKAYVLGFFAADGCQTKNNRFQVSVTDEQILRDIYSVMKYDGPVGIRESYKDNWKEQYYFSIGSVYMCKRLTELGCPKRKSMILDMPKDEDLP
;
A
#
# COMPACT_ATOMS: atom_id res chain seq x y z
N MET A 1 -5.91 -22.83 38.39
CA MET A 1 -7.24 -22.21 38.37
C MET A 1 -8.19 -23.09 37.56
N ASN A 2 -9.35 -23.45 38.10
CA ASN A 2 -10.29 -24.32 37.39
C ASN A 2 -10.85 -23.57 36.17
N LYS A 3 -10.91 -24.19 34.98
CA LYS A 3 -11.44 -23.58 33.74
C LYS A 3 -12.83 -22.96 33.95
N LYS A 4 -13.66 -23.60 34.77
CA LYS A 4 -14.99 -23.09 35.15
C LYS A 4 -14.92 -21.78 35.92
N GLN A 5 -14.00 -21.70 36.88
CA GLN A 5 -13.82 -20.54 37.75
C GLN A 5 -13.34 -19.32 36.97
N VAL A 6 -12.40 -19.52 36.04
CA VAL A 6 -11.91 -18.44 35.14
C VAL A 6 -13.04 -17.83 34.31
N LEU A 7 -13.94 -18.66 33.75
CA LEU A 7 -15.07 -18.15 32.96
C LEU A 7 -16.12 -17.47 33.83
N GLN A 8 -16.36 -17.97 35.04
CA GLN A 8 -17.34 -17.40 35.95
C GLN A 8 -16.91 -16.02 36.47
N GLU A 9 -15.63 -15.83 36.77
CA GLU A 9 -15.07 -14.53 37.15
C GLU A 9 -15.13 -13.51 36.01
N ASN A 10 -15.04 -13.97 34.76
CA ASN A 10 -15.06 -13.11 33.56
C ASN A 10 -16.42 -13.11 32.84
N ARG A 11 -17.49 -13.51 33.53
CA ARG A 11 -18.80 -13.76 32.93
C ARG A 11 -19.34 -12.57 32.15
N GLU A 12 -19.38 -11.39 32.75
CA GLU A 12 -19.94 -10.18 32.13
C GLU A 12 -19.16 -9.78 30.87
N TYR A 13 -17.84 -9.81 30.95
CA TYR A 13 -16.95 -9.53 29.83
C TYR A 13 -17.16 -10.49 28.65
N ILE A 14 -17.28 -11.79 28.93
CA ILE A 14 -17.52 -12.82 27.90
C ILE A 14 -18.85 -12.58 27.18
N ILE A 15 -19.89 -12.20 27.93
CA ILE A 15 -21.21 -11.91 27.38
C ILE A 15 -21.18 -10.66 26.49
N GLU A 16 -20.52 -9.59 26.94
CA GLU A 16 -20.40 -8.33 26.21
C GLU A 16 -19.65 -8.51 24.89
N GLU A 17 -18.48 -9.14 24.92
CA GLU A 17 -17.68 -9.41 23.72
C GLU A 17 -18.41 -10.32 22.72
N TYR A 18 -19.14 -11.33 23.23
CA TYR A 18 -19.97 -12.18 22.38
C TYR A 18 -21.15 -11.41 21.77
N LYS A 19 -21.73 -10.42 22.45
CA LYS A 19 -22.74 -9.54 21.84
C LYS A 19 -22.11 -8.61 20.80
N ASN A 20 -20.91 -8.11 21.06
CA ASN A 20 -20.18 -7.15 20.21
C ASN A 20 -19.61 -7.75 18.92
N GLY A 21 -19.63 -9.06 18.71
CA GLY A 21 -19.19 -9.64 17.44
C GLY A 21 -18.26 -10.83 17.56
N LYS A 22 -17.58 -11.00 18.70
CA LYS A 22 -16.53 -12.01 18.83
C LYS A 22 -17.12 -13.42 18.82
N ASP A 23 -16.43 -14.33 18.14
CA ASP A 23 -16.82 -15.73 18.09
C ASP A 23 -16.27 -16.52 19.30
N THR A 24 -16.79 -17.72 19.50
CA THR A 24 -16.38 -18.60 20.60
C THR A 24 -14.94 -19.11 20.44
N VAL A 25 -14.36 -19.03 19.23
CA VAL A 25 -12.97 -19.40 18.95
C VAL A 25 -12.03 -18.33 19.49
N TRP A 26 -12.34 -17.06 19.25
CA TRP A 26 -11.59 -15.92 19.76
C TRP A 26 -11.62 -15.88 21.29
N LEU A 27 -12.82 -16.05 21.88
CA LEU A 27 -12.98 -16.15 23.34
C LEU A 27 -12.20 -17.34 23.91
N GLY A 28 -12.25 -18.50 23.24
CA GLY A 28 -11.51 -19.68 23.66
C GLY A 28 -10.00 -19.44 23.71
N LYS A 29 -9.44 -18.80 22.67
CA LYS A 29 -8.02 -18.41 22.64
C LYS A 29 -7.67 -17.43 23.75
N LYS A 30 -8.51 -16.43 24.00
CA LYS A 30 -8.28 -15.41 25.03
C LYS A 30 -8.22 -15.99 26.45
N PHE A 31 -9.10 -16.93 26.75
CA PHE A 31 -9.22 -17.52 28.10
C PHE A 31 -8.51 -18.88 28.24
N GLY A 32 -7.80 -19.35 27.22
CA GLY A 32 -7.09 -20.63 27.24
C GLY A 32 -8.01 -21.84 27.38
N VAL A 33 -9.24 -21.75 26.89
CA VAL A 33 -10.25 -22.82 26.96
C VAL A 33 -10.74 -23.20 25.55
N SER A 34 -11.21 -24.43 25.39
CA SER A 34 -11.77 -24.86 24.10
C SER A 34 -13.02 -24.04 23.73
N ASN A 35 -13.18 -23.74 22.44
CA ASN A 35 -14.37 -23.06 21.91
C ASN A 35 -15.70 -23.75 22.29
N ALA A 36 -15.71 -25.08 22.37
CA ALA A 36 -16.85 -25.88 22.80
C ALA A 36 -17.22 -25.61 24.27
N TYR A 37 -16.22 -25.40 25.13
CA TYR A 37 -16.46 -25.08 26.54
C TYR A 37 -17.02 -23.66 26.71
N ILE A 38 -16.52 -22.68 25.94
CA ILE A 38 -17.14 -21.34 25.86
C ILE A 38 -18.58 -21.43 25.34
N TYR A 39 -18.83 -22.25 24.32
CA TYR A 39 -20.18 -22.46 23.79
C TYR A 39 -21.13 -23.02 24.86
N LEU A 40 -20.72 -24.06 25.59
CA LEU A 40 -21.51 -24.65 26.66
C LEU A 40 -21.75 -23.65 27.79
N PHE A 41 -20.73 -22.90 28.18
CA PHE A 41 -20.84 -21.84 29.19
C PHE A 41 -21.85 -20.75 28.78
N LEU A 42 -21.79 -20.27 27.54
CA LEU A 42 -22.73 -19.28 27.01
C LEU A 42 -24.17 -19.82 26.93
N ARG A 43 -24.35 -21.07 26.51
CA ARG A 43 -25.66 -21.72 26.33
C ARG A 43 -26.30 -22.10 27.66
N ASP A 44 -25.56 -22.78 28.53
CA ASP A 44 -26.09 -23.46 29.71
C ASP A 44 -26.02 -22.57 30.97
N GLU A 45 -24.90 -21.88 31.19
CA GLU A 45 -24.70 -21.05 32.40
C GLU A 45 -25.16 -19.60 32.19
N CYS A 46 -24.87 -19.01 31.03
CA CYS A 46 -25.28 -17.64 30.71
C CYS A 46 -26.69 -17.58 30.08
N LYS A 47 -27.26 -18.71 29.65
CA LYS A 47 -28.58 -18.81 29.01
C LYS A 47 -28.76 -17.86 27.82
N ILE A 48 -27.70 -17.64 27.04
CA ILE A 48 -27.72 -16.75 25.88
C ILE A 48 -28.21 -17.51 24.64
N LYS A 49 -29.08 -16.87 23.86
CA LYS A 49 -29.47 -17.39 22.54
C LYS A 49 -28.27 -17.36 21.60
N MET A 50 -27.80 -18.55 21.23
CA MET A 50 -26.64 -18.68 20.34
C MET A 50 -26.94 -18.14 18.94
N ARG A 51 -25.94 -17.53 18.32
CA ARG A 51 -26.00 -17.06 16.93
C ARG A 51 -26.27 -18.25 16.01
N VAL A 52 -27.33 -18.15 15.22
CA VAL A 52 -27.70 -19.15 14.20
C VAL A 52 -27.21 -18.65 12.86
N VAL A 53 -26.42 -19.46 12.16
CA VAL A 53 -26.07 -19.18 10.76
C VAL A 53 -27.31 -19.40 9.91
N GLN A 54 -27.63 -18.46 9.01
CA GLN A 54 -28.76 -18.63 8.10
C GLN A 54 -28.54 -19.87 7.20
N LYS A 55 -29.50 -20.80 7.26
CA LYS A 55 -29.45 -22.04 6.49
C LYS A 55 -29.77 -21.77 5.03
N PHE A 56 -29.15 -22.54 4.13
CA PHE A 56 -29.33 -22.44 2.68
C PHE A 56 -30.79 -22.30 2.24
N TYR A 57 -31.67 -23.19 2.72
CA TYR A 57 -33.09 -23.19 2.33
C TYR A 57 -33.83 -21.91 2.70
N SER A 58 -33.41 -21.21 3.76
CA SER A 58 -34.03 -19.95 4.20
C SER A 58 -33.60 -18.75 3.38
N VAL A 59 -32.47 -18.84 2.66
CA VAL A 59 -31.87 -17.72 1.92
C VAL A 59 -31.79 -17.95 0.42
N LYS A 60 -32.19 -19.14 -0.06
CA LYS A 60 -32.11 -19.53 -1.46
C LYS A 60 -32.79 -18.51 -2.39
N ASP A 61 -34.04 -18.16 -2.08
CA ASP A 61 -34.83 -17.30 -2.97
C ASP A 61 -34.26 -15.88 -3.03
N LYS A 62 -33.80 -15.37 -1.87
CA LYS A 62 -33.11 -14.07 -1.79
C LYS A 62 -31.78 -14.05 -2.55
N ILE A 63 -31.04 -15.17 -2.58
CA ILE A 63 -29.81 -15.27 -3.37
C ILE A 63 -30.12 -15.21 -4.87
N MET A 64 -31.18 -15.90 -5.32
CA MET A 64 -31.63 -15.87 -6.71
C MET A 64 -32.08 -14.46 -7.12
N GLU A 65 -32.91 -13.81 -6.30
CA GLU A 65 -33.38 -12.45 -6.54
C GLU A 65 -32.22 -11.46 -6.66
N LEU A 66 -31.22 -11.53 -5.78
CA LEU A 66 -30.04 -10.68 -5.84
C LEU A 66 -29.16 -10.95 -7.06
N TYR A 67 -29.09 -12.20 -7.51
CA TYR A 67 -28.36 -12.57 -8.71
C TYR A 67 -29.04 -12.05 -9.97
N GLU A 68 -30.36 -12.26 -10.11
CA GLU A 68 -31.16 -11.72 -11.21
C GLU A 68 -31.19 -10.18 -11.21
N GLY A 69 -31.13 -9.56 -10.03
CA GLY A 69 -30.97 -8.12 -9.84
C GLY A 69 -29.58 -7.57 -10.20
N GLY A 70 -28.67 -8.40 -10.71
CA GLY A 70 -27.37 -7.97 -11.25
C GLY A 70 -26.25 -7.84 -10.22
N ALA A 71 -26.31 -8.57 -9.09
CA ALA A 71 -25.16 -8.66 -8.19
C ALA A 71 -23.93 -9.17 -8.95
N LYS A 72 -22.77 -8.53 -8.76
CA LYS A 72 -21.54 -8.81 -9.54
C LYS A 72 -20.56 -9.73 -8.82
N SER A 73 -20.81 -10.06 -7.55
CA SER A 73 -19.90 -10.88 -6.76
C SER A 73 -20.57 -11.60 -5.59
N TYR A 74 -19.97 -12.70 -5.16
CA TYR A 74 -20.34 -13.43 -3.94
C TYR A 74 -20.38 -12.52 -2.71
N ASN A 75 -19.47 -11.54 -2.60
CA ASN A 75 -19.35 -10.66 -1.43
C ASN A 75 -20.54 -9.71 -1.32
N GLN A 76 -21.02 -9.16 -2.44
CA GLN A 76 -22.22 -8.32 -2.46
C GLN A 76 -23.45 -9.08 -1.95
N ILE A 77 -23.66 -10.30 -2.46
CA ILE A 77 -24.75 -11.16 -1.99
C ILE A 77 -24.55 -11.50 -0.50
N ALA A 78 -23.34 -11.90 -0.10
CA ALA A 78 -23.00 -12.29 1.27
C ALA A 78 -23.33 -11.21 2.30
N LYS A 79 -23.05 -9.94 1.99
CA LYS A 79 -23.38 -8.79 2.85
C LYS A 79 -24.89 -8.64 3.05
N GLN A 80 -25.68 -8.79 1.99
CA GLN A 80 -27.14 -8.62 2.02
C GLN A 80 -27.87 -9.76 2.74
N ILE A 81 -27.30 -10.96 2.72
CA ILE A 81 -27.84 -12.13 3.42
C ILE A 81 -27.19 -12.34 4.79
N GLY A 82 -26.18 -11.55 5.16
CA GLY A 82 -25.50 -11.65 6.46
C GLY A 82 -24.75 -12.97 6.68
N VAL A 83 -24.16 -13.55 5.63
CA VAL A 83 -23.33 -14.76 5.73
C VAL A 83 -21.90 -14.48 5.30
N SER A 84 -20.96 -15.37 5.64
CA SER A 84 -19.58 -15.23 5.17
C SER A 84 -19.48 -15.38 3.65
N ASN A 85 -18.50 -14.71 3.02
CA ASN A 85 -18.24 -14.85 1.58
C ASN A 85 -18.08 -16.32 1.15
N THR A 86 -17.39 -17.13 1.97
CA THR A 86 -17.18 -18.55 1.69
C THR A 86 -18.46 -19.37 1.79
N THR A 87 -19.36 -19.04 2.73
CA THR A 87 -20.68 -19.67 2.86
C THR A 87 -21.56 -19.31 1.68
N CYS A 88 -21.56 -18.03 1.29
CA CYS A 88 -22.29 -17.54 0.13
C CYS A 88 -21.83 -18.23 -1.16
N MET A 89 -20.51 -18.36 -1.37
CA MET A 89 -19.95 -19.09 -2.50
C MET A 89 -20.45 -20.55 -2.53
N LYS A 90 -20.46 -21.26 -1.40
CA LYS A 90 -21.00 -22.63 -1.32
C LYS A 90 -22.49 -22.68 -1.66
N TYR A 91 -23.27 -21.70 -1.22
CA TYR A 91 -24.71 -21.63 -1.50
C TYR A 91 -24.97 -21.33 -2.98
N CYS A 92 -24.26 -20.36 -3.57
CA CYS A 92 -24.35 -20.02 -4.98
C CYS A 92 -23.95 -21.21 -5.87
N LYS A 93 -22.84 -21.90 -5.55
CA LYS A 93 -22.43 -23.12 -6.28
C LYS A 93 -23.47 -24.23 -6.24
N LYS A 94 -24.20 -24.39 -5.13
CA LYS A 94 -25.34 -25.34 -5.04
C LYS A 94 -26.51 -24.96 -5.93
N LEU A 95 -26.66 -23.69 -6.27
CA LEU A 95 -27.68 -23.17 -7.18
C LEU A 95 -27.19 -23.13 -8.63
N GLY A 96 -25.95 -23.57 -8.91
CA GLY A 96 -25.36 -23.48 -10.24
C GLY A 96 -24.91 -22.06 -10.61
N ILE A 97 -24.91 -21.12 -9.67
CA ILE A 97 -24.41 -19.76 -9.87
C ILE A 97 -22.89 -19.78 -9.64
N ASP A 98 -22.14 -19.40 -10.66
CA ASP A 98 -20.71 -19.14 -10.55
C ASP A 98 -20.40 -17.73 -11.07
N PHE A 99 -19.90 -16.87 -10.19
CA PHE A 99 -19.23 -15.64 -10.61
C PHE A 99 -17.84 -16.01 -11.11
N SER A 100 -17.77 -16.46 -12.35
CA SER A 100 -16.50 -16.71 -13.03
C SER A 100 -15.69 -15.43 -13.10
N HIS A 101 -14.36 -15.53 -12.96
CA HIS A 101 -13.45 -14.40 -13.21
C HIS A 101 -13.57 -13.81 -14.63
N ASN A 102 -14.30 -14.46 -15.53
CA ASN A 102 -14.55 -13.98 -16.89
C ASN A 102 -15.62 -12.87 -16.98
N ASP A 103 -16.51 -12.70 -15.99
CA ASP A 103 -17.56 -11.66 -16.07
C ASP A 103 -17.08 -10.27 -15.64
N CYS A 104 -15.82 -10.16 -15.19
CA CYS A 104 -15.12 -8.90 -14.95
C CYS A 104 -14.09 -8.62 -16.07
N GLN A 105 -14.45 -8.95 -17.31
CA GLN A 105 -13.69 -8.53 -18.49
C GLN A 105 -13.71 -7.00 -18.62
N ARG A 106 -12.53 -6.42 -18.84
CA ARG A 106 -12.39 -4.99 -19.17
C ARG A 106 -12.92 -4.75 -20.58
N GLU A 107 -13.57 -3.60 -20.79
CA GLU A 107 -14.13 -3.16 -22.08
C GLU A 107 -13.11 -3.18 -23.22
N VAL A 108 -11.82 -2.97 -22.91
CA VAL A 108 -10.70 -3.12 -23.84
C VAL A 108 -9.64 -4.03 -23.21
N THR A 109 -9.28 -5.10 -23.93
CA THR A 109 -8.22 -6.01 -23.48
C THR A 109 -6.88 -5.41 -23.88
N LEU A 110 -5.91 -5.28 -22.97
CA LEU A 110 -4.55 -4.78 -23.28
C LEU A 110 -3.91 -5.46 -24.50
N VAL A 111 -4.33 -6.69 -24.81
CA VAL A 111 -3.94 -7.46 -26.00
C VAL A 111 -4.22 -6.72 -27.30
N SER A 112 -5.33 -5.98 -27.41
CA SER A 112 -5.66 -5.23 -28.64
C SER A 112 -4.80 -3.98 -28.84
N GLN A 113 -4.06 -3.54 -27.81
CA GLN A 113 -3.22 -2.34 -27.83
C GLN A 113 -1.73 -2.68 -27.68
N LEU A 114 -1.34 -3.93 -27.95
CA LEU A 114 0.02 -4.43 -27.77
C LEU A 114 1.05 -3.50 -28.44
N ASP A 115 0.91 -3.26 -29.74
CA ASP A 115 1.90 -2.54 -30.53
C ASP A 115 2.08 -1.09 -30.04
N GLU A 116 0.98 -0.45 -29.62
CA GLU A 116 1.02 0.91 -29.07
C GLU A 116 1.69 0.95 -27.69
N ILE A 117 1.37 -0.01 -26.81
CA ILE A 117 1.96 -0.10 -25.47
C ILE A 117 3.45 -0.36 -25.57
N VAL A 118 3.88 -1.23 -26.48
CA VAL A 118 5.31 -1.52 -26.72
C VAL A 118 6.01 -0.29 -27.26
N LYS A 119 5.44 0.38 -28.27
CA LYS A 119 6.02 1.60 -28.84
C LYS A 119 6.16 2.72 -27.82
N ASP A 120 5.14 2.95 -26.99
CA ASP A 120 5.20 3.93 -25.91
C ASP A 120 6.25 3.55 -24.86
N TYR A 121 6.35 2.26 -24.50
CA TYR A 121 7.36 1.79 -23.56
C TYR A 121 8.79 1.99 -24.09
N GLU A 122 9.02 1.68 -25.37
CA GLU A 122 10.31 1.92 -26.05
C GLU A 122 10.65 3.40 -26.19
N SER A 123 9.64 4.27 -26.31
CA SER A 123 9.82 5.74 -26.28
C SER A 123 10.24 6.29 -24.90
N GLY A 124 10.35 5.43 -23.88
CA GLY A 124 10.76 5.80 -22.53
C GLY A 124 9.59 6.05 -21.57
N MET A 125 8.35 5.75 -21.96
CA MET A 125 7.19 5.92 -21.09
C MET A 125 7.17 4.85 -19.99
N GLY A 126 7.35 5.29 -18.74
CA GLY A 126 7.27 4.40 -17.57
C GLY A 126 5.89 3.76 -17.37
N CYS A 127 5.85 2.62 -16.69
CA CYS A 127 4.61 1.87 -16.43
C CYS A 127 3.51 2.70 -15.73
N THR A 128 3.88 3.68 -14.90
CA THR A 128 2.93 4.61 -14.25
C THR A 128 2.23 5.52 -15.26
N LYS A 129 2.96 6.01 -16.28
CA LYS A 129 2.39 6.85 -17.34
C LYS A 129 1.50 6.00 -18.26
N LEU A 130 1.95 4.79 -18.61
CA LEU A 130 1.14 3.82 -19.35
C LEU A 130 -0.14 3.43 -18.59
N SER A 131 -0.06 3.26 -17.27
CA SER A 131 -1.20 2.92 -16.41
C SER A 131 -2.34 3.92 -16.52
N LYS A 132 -1.99 5.21 -16.53
CA LYS A 132 -2.97 6.29 -16.72
C LYS A 132 -3.52 6.35 -18.13
N LYS A 133 -2.68 6.10 -19.14
CA LYS A 133 -3.07 6.16 -20.56
C LYS A 133 -4.02 5.03 -20.96
N TYR A 134 -3.79 3.83 -20.44
CA TYR A 134 -4.48 2.60 -20.84
C TYR A 134 -5.49 2.07 -19.82
N ASP A 135 -5.84 2.89 -18.80
CA ASP A 135 -6.75 2.54 -17.70
C ASP A 135 -6.52 1.12 -17.13
N ALA A 136 -5.25 0.82 -16.87
CA ALA A 136 -4.84 -0.48 -16.38
C ALA A 136 -3.90 -0.31 -15.19
N SER A 137 -3.96 -1.25 -14.25
CA SER A 137 -3.04 -1.21 -13.11
C SER A 137 -1.59 -1.34 -13.59
N GLU A 138 -0.65 -0.65 -12.91
CA GLU A 138 0.78 -0.75 -13.21
C GLU A 138 1.27 -2.21 -13.22
N ALA A 139 0.73 -3.03 -12.31
CA ALA A 139 1.02 -4.46 -12.24
C ALA A 139 0.51 -5.23 -13.47
N SER A 140 -0.67 -4.87 -13.99
CA SER A 140 -1.21 -5.46 -15.22
C SER A 140 -0.33 -5.13 -16.42
N ILE A 141 0.15 -3.89 -16.55
CA ILE A 141 1.03 -3.46 -17.65
C ILE A 141 2.40 -4.13 -17.54
N ASN A 142 2.98 -4.18 -16.35
CA ASN A 142 4.26 -4.86 -16.12
C ASN A 142 4.17 -6.36 -16.45
N MET A 143 3.11 -7.04 -15.99
CA MET A 143 2.87 -8.44 -16.37
C MET A 143 2.67 -8.60 -17.88
N PHE A 144 1.96 -7.67 -18.52
CA PHE A 144 1.70 -7.70 -19.95
C PHE A 144 3.00 -7.55 -20.77
N LEU A 145 3.86 -6.59 -20.43
CA LEU A 145 5.17 -6.40 -21.04
C LEU A 145 6.07 -7.64 -20.84
N ARG A 146 6.15 -8.16 -19.61
CA ARG A 146 6.92 -9.37 -19.28
C ARG A 146 6.45 -10.60 -20.06
N ARG A 147 5.15 -10.77 -20.25
CA ARG A 147 4.57 -11.89 -21.01
C ARG A 147 4.97 -11.84 -22.49
N HIS A 148 5.23 -10.66 -23.03
CA HIS A 148 5.69 -10.45 -24.40
C HIS A 148 7.22 -10.33 -24.52
N GLY A 149 7.96 -10.76 -23.48
CA GLY A 149 9.42 -10.82 -23.52
C GLY A 149 10.13 -9.48 -23.33
N ILE A 150 9.40 -8.43 -22.95
CA ILE A 150 10.00 -7.12 -22.65
C ILE A 150 10.42 -7.12 -21.19
N GLU A 151 11.73 -7.15 -20.97
CA GLU A 151 12.27 -6.99 -19.62
C GLU A 151 11.93 -5.60 -19.09
N ALA A 152 11.35 -5.58 -17.89
CA ALA A 152 11.02 -4.34 -17.21
C ALA A 152 12.32 -3.60 -16.84
N LYS A 153 12.73 -2.68 -17.72
CA LYS A 153 13.74 -1.68 -17.40
C LYS A 153 13.17 -0.75 -16.34
N TYR A 154 14.02 -0.35 -15.40
CA TYR A 154 13.71 0.74 -14.49
C TYR A 154 13.69 2.04 -15.30
N LEU A 155 12.55 2.34 -15.91
CA LEU A 155 12.33 3.60 -16.59
C LEU A 155 12.22 4.68 -15.52
N LYS A 156 13.13 5.67 -15.60
CA LYS A 156 13.12 6.80 -14.67
C LYS A 156 11.81 7.55 -14.87
N GLN A 157 11.12 7.82 -13.77
CA GLN A 157 9.87 8.56 -13.82
C GLN A 157 10.09 10.04 -14.16
N TYR A 158 11.28 10.55 -13.81
CA TYR A 158 11.70 11.95 -13.82
C TYR A 158 13.16 12.04 -14.28
N ASP A 159 13.47 13.08 -15.04
CA ASP A 159 14.80 13.40 -15.52
C ASP A 159 15.61 14.13 -14.44
N ILE A 160 16.86 13.68 -14.27
CA ILE A 160 17.84 14.33 -13.41
C ILE A 160 19.26 14.08 -13.94
N PRO A 161 20.15 15.10 -13.96
CA PRO A 161 21.56 14.90 -14.19
C PRO A 161 22.19 14.06 -13.07
N HIS A 162 22.51 12.80 -13.36
CA HIS A 162 23.08 11.88 -12.37
C HIS A 162 24.47 12.28 -11.89
N THR A 163 25.17 13.10 -12.68
CA THR A 163 26.53 13.59 -12.45
C THR A 163 26.56 14.93 -11.70
N PHE A 164 25.43 15.41 -11.18
CA PHE A 164 25.35 16.71 -10.51
C PHE A 164 26.37 16.87 -9.36
N PHE A 165 26.63 15.80 -8.61
CA PHE A 165 27.57 15.77 -7.48
C PHE A 165 28.99 15.28 -7.87
N ASP A 166 29.32 15.24 -9.16
CA ASP A 166 30.65 14.81 -9.60
C ASP A 166 31.66 15.95 -9.43
N ASN A 167 31.24 17.17 -9.78
CA ASN A 167 32.04 18.38 -9.69
C ASN A 167 31.21 19.56 -9.19
N ILE A 168 31.62 20.16 -8.07
CA ILE A 168 30.95 21.28 -7.39
C ILE A 168 31.61 22.60 -7.83
N ASP A 169 31.54 22.89 -9.12
CA ASP A 169 32.28 23.99 -9.77
C ASP A 169 31.60 25.37 -9.73
N CYS A 170 30.44 25.50 -9.09
CA CYS A 170 29.73 26.77 -8.97
C CYS A 170 29.06 26.95 -7.60
N GLU A 171 28.80 28.21 -7.23
CA GLU A 171 28.19 28.58 -5.96
C GLU A 171 26.83 27.92 -5.77
N GLU A 172 26.02 27.80 -6.84
CA GLU A 172 24.70 27.19 -6.76
C GLU A 172 24.78 25.69 -6.43
N LYS A 173 25.77 24.97 -6.99
CA LYS A 173 26.02 23.56 -6.64
C LYS A 173 26.53 23.41 -5.21
N ALA A 174 27.42 24.30 -4.78
CA ALA A 174 27.93 24.32 -3.41
C ALA A 174 26.81 24.61 -2.41
N TYR A 175 25.91 25.55 -2.73
CA TYR A 175 24.71 25.85 -1.97
C TYR A 175 23.82 24.61 -1.82
N VAL A 176 23.52 23.92 -2.93
CA VAL A 176 22.71 22.69 -2.90
C VAL A 176 23.37 21.63 -2.02
N LEU A 177 24.68 21.39 -2.16
CA LEU A 177 25.43 20.45 -1.33
C LEU A 177 25.38 20.84 0.16
N GLY A 178 25.63 22.11 0.48
CA GLY A 178 25.55 22.63 1.85
C GLY A 178 24.15 22.48 2.46
N PHE A 179 23.11 22.74 1.67
CA PHE A 179 21.73 22.52 2.07
C PHE A 179 21.46 21.04 2.36
N PHE A 180 21.94 20.13 1.49
CA PHE A 180 21.87 18.69 1.74
C PHE A 180 22.68 18.27 2.96
N ALA A 181 23.81 18.91 3.25
CA ALA A 181 24.65 18.65 4.41
C ALA A 181 24.00 19.10 5.73
N ALA A 182 23.15 20.14 5.69
CA ALA A 182 22.31 20.56 6.81
C ALA A 182 21.05 19.66 6.96
N ASP A 183 20.11 19.76 6.03
CA ASP A 183 18.74 19.21 6.19
C ASP A 183 18.46 17.93 5.38
N GLY A 184 19.38 17.57 4.47
CA GLY A 184 19.25 16.37 3.65
C GLY A 184 19.45 15.07 4.42
N CYS A 185 18.86 13.97 3.96
CA CYS A 185 19.05 12.64 4.54
C CYS A 185 19.17 11.59 3.45
N GLN A 186 20.10 10.64 3.63
CA GLN A 186 20.16 9.44 2.81
C GLN A 186 19.46 8.26 3.48
N THR A 187 18.55 7.63 2.76
CA THR A 187 17.80 6.43 3.19
C THR A 187 18.60 5.15 2.94
N LYS A 188 18.17 4.04 3.55
CA LYS A 188 18.78 2.71 3.32
C LYS A 188 18.67 2.26 1.86
N ASN A 189 17.61 2.67 1.17
CA ASN A 189 17.29 2.27 -0.21
C ASN A 189 17.99 3.15 -1.27
N ASN A 190 19.14 3.76 -0.95
CA ASN A 190 19.91 4.62 -1.85
C ASN A 190 19.07 5.76 -2.46
N ARG A 191 18.29 6.40 -1.60
CA ARG A 191 17.57 7.63 -1.93
C ARG A 191 18.06 8.75 -1.05
N PHE A 192 18.28 9.91 -1.63
CA PHE A 192 18.49 11.16 -0.88
C PHE A 192 17.18 11.94 -0.86
N GLN A 193 16.89 12.56 0.28
CA GLN A 193 15.64 13.28 0.53
C GLN A 193 15.90 14.54 1.35
N VAL A 194 15.11 15.57 1.11
CA VAL A 194 15.06 16.80 1.91
C VAL A 194 13.60 17.04 2.26
N SER A 195 13.34 17.57 3.44
CA SER A 195 11.98 17.95 3.88
C SER A 195 12.06 19.28 4.60
N VAL A 196 11.29 20.26 4.14
CA VAL A 196 11.32 21.66 4.58
C VAL A 196 9.91 22.22 4.64
N THR A 197 9.69 23.31 5.36
CA THR A 197 8.38 23.97 5.43
C THR A 197 8.17 25.03 4.35
N ASP A 198 9.23 25.43 3.64
CA ASP A 198 9.17 26.41 2.55
C ASP A 198 9.33 25.70 1.20
N GLU A 199 8.27 25.73 0.40
CA GLU A 199 8.25 25.11 -0.92
C GLU A 199 9.22 25.77 -1.90
N GLN A 200 9.45 27.08 -1.78
CA GLN A 200 10.26 27.83 -2.74
C GLN A 200 11.72 27.35 -2.72
N ILE A 201 12.24 27.02 -1.54
CA ILE A 201 13.59 26.44 -1.38
C ILE A 201 13.74 25.17 -2.24
N LEU A 202 12.72 24.30 -2.25
CA LEU A 202 12.77 23.09 -3.06
C LEU A 202 12.70 23.40 -4.56
N ARG A 203 11.91 24.38 -4.96
CA ARG A 203 11.80 24.81 -6.36
C ARG A 203 13.10 25.40 -6.88
N ASP A 204 13.81 26.16 -6.05
CA ASP A 204 15.13 26.72 -6.39
C ASP A 204 16.16 25.60 -6.54
N ILE A 205 16.20 24.65 -5.60
CA ILE A 205 17.05 23.45 -5.70
C ILE A 205 16.73 22.65 -6.97
N TYR A 206 15.44 22.46 -7.31
CA TYR A 206 15.02 21.75 -8.51
C TYR A 206 15.52 22.44 -9.78
N SER A 207 15.44 23.77 -9.84
CA SER A 207 15.92 24.57 -10.97
C SER A 207 17.43 24.35 -11.18
N VAL A 208 18.22 24.44 -10.11
CA VAL A 208 19.67 24.23 -10.14
C VAL A 208 20.02 22.78 -10.53
N MET A 209 19.33 21.80 -9.94
CA MET A 209 19.53 20.38 -10.24
C MET A 209 18.95 19.97 -11.60
N LYS A 210 18.15 20.81 -12.26
CA LYS A 210 17.36 20.48 -13.46
C LYS A 210 16.50 19.22 -13.25
N TYR A 211 15.84 19.15 -12.11
CA TYR A 211 14.93 18.05 -11.76
C TYR A 211 13.49 18.40 -12.15
N ASP A 212 12.82 17.52 -12.91
CA ASP A 212 11.47 17.73 -13.43
C ASP A 212 10.36 17.03 -12.62
N GLY A 213 10.72 16.43 -11.48
CA GLY A 213 9.76 15.74 -10.63
C GLY A 213 8.86 16.67 -9.82
N PRO A 214 7.78 16.15 -9.22
CA PRO A 214 6.90 16.94 -8.38
C PRO A 214 7.56 17.22 -7.02
N VAL A 215 7.14 18.31 -6.38
CA VAL A 215 7.34 18.50 -4.94
C VAL A 215 6.26 17.71 -4.21
N GLY A 216 6.66 16.81 -3.31
CA GLY A 216 5.75 16.06 -2.48
C GLY A 216 5.30 16.88 -1.27
N ILE A 217 4.07 16.65 -0.81
CA ILE A 217 3.53 17.27 0.40
C ILE A 217 3.34 16.17 1.45
N ARG A 218 3.83 16.43 2.67
CA ARG A 218 3.52 15.63 3.85
C ARG A 218 2.45 16.35 4.65
N GLU A 219 1.28 15.74 4.67
CA GLU A 219 0.20 16.17 5.54
C GLU A 219 0.65 16.14 6.99
N SER A 220 0.26 17.17 7.72
CA SER A 220 0.54 17.24 9.13
C SER A 220 -0.29 16.20 9.90
N TYR A 221 0.34 15.53 10.87
CA TYR A 221 -0.37 14.64 11.80
C TYR A 221 -1.15 15.43 12.88
N LYS A 222 -0.84 16.71 13.08
CA LYS A 222 -1.48 17.56 14.10
C LYS A 222 -1.84 18.92 13.51
N ASP A 223 -3.00 19.46 13.87
CA ASP A 223 -3.49 20.74 13.34
C ASP A 223 -2.53 21.94 13.54
N ASN A 224 -1.63 21.86 14.52
CA ASN A 224 -0.68 22.92 14.85
C ASN A 224 0.71 22.78 14.19
N TRP A 225 0.96 21.72 13.42
CA TRP A 225 2.21 21.60 12.68
C TRP A 225 2.03 22.10 11.26
N LYS A 226 3.04 22.80 10.76
CA LYS A 226 3.07 23.25 9.36
C LYS A 226 3.19 22.06 8.44
N GLU A 227 2.56 22.16 7.27
CA GLU A 227 2.80 21.25 6.17
C GLU A 227 4.29 21.23 5.82
N GLN A 228 4.78 20.05 5.44
CA GLN A 228 6.15 19.90 4.98
C GLN A 228 6.17 19.53 3.51
N TYR A 229 6.97 20.26 2.76
CA TYR A 229 7.31 19.95 1.39
C TYR A 229 8.56 19.08 1.38
N TYR A 230 8.60 18.10 0.50
CA TYR A 230 9.73 17.21 0.41
C TYR A 230 9.95 16.71 -1.00
N PHE A 231 11.17 16.22 -1.23
CA PHE A 231 11.46 15.37 -2.37
C PHE A 231 12.29 14.18 -1.95
N SER A 232 12.25 13.14 -2.77
CA SER A 232 13.05 11.93 -2.57
C SER A 232 13.47 11.39 -3.91
N ILE A 233 14.77 11.43 -4.20
CA ILE A 233 15.34 10.96 -5.46
C ILE A 233 16.14 9.68 -5.18
N GLY A 234 15.86 8.62 -5.94
CA GLY A 234 16.58 7.36 -5.87
C GLY A 234 17.72 7.31 -6.89
N SER A 235 18.96 7.30 -6.43
CA SER A 235 20.14 7.23 -7.30
C SER A 235 21.32 6.66 -6.50
N VAL A 236 21.71 5.43 -6.83
CA VAL A 236 22.86 4.76 -6.18
C VAL A 236 24.14 5.57 -6.37
N TYR A 237 24.34 6.10 -7.58
CA TYR A 237 25.52 6.88 -7.92
C TYR A 237 25.59 8.21 -7.15
N MET A 238 24.52 9.00 -7.14
CA MET A 238 24.51 10.28 -6.41
C MET A 238 24.62 10.08 -4.91
N CYS A 239 23.99 9.03 -4.35
CA CYS A 239 24.17 8.67 -2.94
C CYS A 239 25.62 8.33 -2.60
N LYS A 240 26.33 7.64 -3.51
CA LYS A 240 27.76 7.35 -3.37
C LYS A 240 28.58 8.65 -3.40
N ARG A 241 28.36 9.51 -4.39
CA ARG A 241 29.03 10.82 -4.49
C ARG A 241 28.78 11.70 -3.27
N LEU A 242 27.54 11.81 -2.81
CA LEU A 242 27.20 12.51 -1.57
C LEU A 242 27.93 11.93 -0.35
N THR A 243 28.12 10.61 -0.30
CA THR A 243 28.88 9.97 0.79
C THR A 243 30.36 10.34 0.72
N GLU A 244 30.93 10.39 -0.48
CA GLU A 244 32.33 10.79 -0.73
C GLU A 244 32.54 12.27 -0.41
N LEU A 245 31.55 13.12 -0.71
CA LEU A 245 31.48 14.54 -0.31
C LEU A 245 31.08 14.74 1.17
N GLY A 246 31.19 13.68 2.00
CA GLY A 246 31.06 13.79 3.44
C GLY A 246 29.63 13.81 4.00
N CYS A 247 28.62 13.51 3.18
CA CYS A 247 27.21 13.40 3.56
C CYS A 247 26.70 11.93 3.60
N PRO A 248 27.21 11.04 4.47
CA PRO A 248 26.83 9.63 4.50
C PRO A 248 25.38 9.39 5.00
N LYS A 249 24.94 8.14 4.94
CA LYS A 249 23.69 7.71 5.61
C LYS A 249 23.77 7.96 7.12
N ARG A 250 22.69 8.47 7.72
CA ARG A 250 22.62 8.83 9.15
C ARG A 250 23.70 9.85 9.58
N LYS A 251 23.98 10.81 8.69
CA LYS A 251 25.00 11.85 8.83
C LYS A 251 24.99 12.68 10.11
N SER A 252 23.88 12.79 10.86
CA SER A 252 23.74 13.77 11.95
C SER A 252 24.83 13.75 13.03
N MET A 253 25.58 12.65 13.16
CA MET A 253 26.69 12.49 14.12
C MET A 253 28.03 12.13 13.47
N ILE A 254 28.09 12.02 12.14
CA ILE A 254 29.26 11.52 11.37
C ILE A 254 29.46 12.30 10.08
N LEU A 255 28.85 13.48 9.96
CA LEU A 255 29.05 14.38 8.84
C LEU A 255 30.51 14.81 8.84
N ASP A 256 31.16 14.64 7.69
CA ASP A 256 32.51 15.16 7.44
C ASP A 256 32.38 16.22 6.36
N MET A 257 33.11 17.32 6.45
CA MET A 257 33.01 18.34 5.39
C MET A 257 33.85 17.90 4.18
N PRO A 258 33.41 18.20 2.94
CA PRO A 258 34.23 17.95 1.75
C PRO A 258 35.59 18.65 1.89
N LYS A 259 36.65 18.03 1.36
CA LYS A 259 38.00 18.58 1.46
C LYS A 259 38.17 19.72 0.46
N ASP A 260 39.19 20.57 0.66
CA ASP A 260 39.53 21.64 -0.27
C ASP A 260 39.81 21.12 -1.69
N GLU A 261 40.24 19.86 -1.84
CA GLU A 261 40.45 19.20 -3.15
C GLU A 261 39.13 18.84 -3.88
N ASP A 262 38.01 18.77 -3.16
CA ASP A 262 36.68 18.44 -3.70
C ASP A 262 35.86 19.70 -4.05
N LEU A 263 36.40 20.88 -3.75
CA LEU A 263 35.81 22.20 -3.97
C LEU A 263 36.74 23.05 -4.87
N PRO A 264 36.19 24.02 -5.63
CA PRO A 264 36.96 24.88 -6.52
C PRO A 264 37.85 25.90 -5.78
#